data_AF-A0A1R1BQH6-F1
#
_entry.id   AF-A0A1R1BQH6-F1
#
_cell.length_a   1.000
_cell.length_b   1.000
_cell.length_c   1.000
_cell.angle_alpha   90.00
_cell.angle_beta   90.00
_cell.angle_gamma   90.00
#
_symmetry.space_group_name_H-M   'P 1'
#
loop_
_entity.id
_entity.type
_entity.pdbx_description
1 polymer ?
#
loop_
_entity_poly.entity_id
_entity_poly.type
_entity_poly.pdbx_seq_one_letter_code
_entity_poly.pdbx_strand_id
1 'polypeptide(L)'
;MNMGRKLMTTVLTIICFTLAASLISMNESYSFDFYIVIYLVYATPLILLIGLPLSILLDYLLIRIQFANQVLYLSTRILGYACAGVIGMYIYYVLMGAGEEILNFKETLVLTLFGVLAAILFVLIDMGLEFLLKIRRR
;
A
#
# COMPACT_ATOMS: atom_id res chain seq x y z
N MET A 1 -5.48 12.17 -13.56
CA MET A 1 -5.58 10.99 -12.68
C MET A 1 -6.66 10.06 -13.24
N ASN A 2 -6.38 8.77 -13.45
CA ASN A 2 -7.37 7.82 -13.97
C ASN A 2 -7.94 6.97 -12.83
N MET A 3 -9.18 7.26 -12.41
CA MET A 3 -9.82 6.59 -11.27
C MET A 3 -9.99 5.09 -11.48
N GLY A 4 -10.30 4.65 -12.71
CA GLY A 4 -10.43 3.23 -13.04
C GLY A 4 -9.11 2.47 -12.87
N ARG A 5 -7.99 3.11 -13.22
CA ARG A 5 -6.65 2.53 -13.00
C ARG A 5 -6.38 2.36 -11.50
N LYS A 6 -6.66 3.38 -10.68
CA LYS A 6 -6.42 3.32 -9.22
C LYS A 6 -7.24 2.24 -8.53
N LEU A 7 -8.50 2.06 -8.92
CA LEU A 7 -9.31 0.95 -8.40
C LEU A 7 -8.71 -0.41 -8.79
N MET A 8 -8.27 -0.57 -10.04
CA MET A 8 -7.60 -1.79 -10.48
C MET A 8 -6.28 -2.03 -9.75
N THR A 9 -5.46 -0.99 -9.56
CA THR A 9 -4.26 -1.03 -8.73
C THR A 9 -4.60 -1.49 -7.32
N THR A 10 -5.67 -0.96 -6.72
CA THR A 10 -6.10 -1.30 -5.36
C THR A 10 -6.45 -2.78 -5.24
N VAL A 11 -7.28 -3.30 -6.15
CA VAL A 11 -7.67 -4.71 -6.17
C VAL A 11 -6.46 -5.62 -6.35
N LEU A 12 -5.58 -5.31 -7.30
CA LEU A 12 -4.35 -6.08 -7.52
C LEU A 12 -3.41 -6.01 -6.31
N THR A 13 -3.30 -4.84 -5.67
CA THR A 13 -2.49 -4.67 -4.46
C THR A 13 -3.01 -5.56 -3.34
N ILE A 14 -4.32 -5.59 -3.12
CA ILE A 14 -4.93 -6.45 -2.11
C ILE A 14 -4.56 -7.91 -2.39
N ILE A 15 -4.80 -8.41 -3.60
CA ILE A 15 -4.52 -9.81 -3.96
C ILE A 15 -3.04 -10.15 -3.81
N CYS A 16 -2.14 -9.31 -4.35
CA CYS A 16 -0.70 -9.54 -4.27
C CYS A 16 -0.19 -9.48 -2.83
N PHE A 17 -0.66 -8.50 -2.05
CA PHE A 17 -0.27 -8.35 -0.65
C PHE A 17 -0.76 -9.52 0.19
N THR A 18 -2.01 -9.95 0.04
CA THR A 18 -2.57 -11.07 0.81
C THR A 18 -1.84 -12.37 0.51
N LEU A 19 -1.51 -12.64 -0.76
CA LEU A 19 -0.73 -13.81 -1.13
C LEU A 19 0.69 -13.75 -0.57
N ALA A 20 1.37 -12.61 -0.71
CA ALA A 20 2.74 -12.43 -0.21
C ALA A 20 2.80 -12.56 1.31
N ALA A 21 1.92 -11.87 2.04
CA ALA A 21 1.86 -11.92 3.49
C ALA A 21 1.52 -13.34 3.99
N SER A 22 0.59 -14.03 3.33
CA SER A 22 0.22 -15.41 3.69
C SER A 22 1.37 -16.39 3.49
N LEU A 23 2.18 -16.23 2.43
CA LEU A 23 3.37 -17.05 2.21
C LEU A 23 4.43 -16.81 3.28
N ILE A 24 4.63 -15.55 3.70
CA ILE A 24 5.62 -15.17 4.71
C ILE A 24 5.21 -15.65 6.11
N SER A 25 3.92 -15.65 6.41
CA SER A 25 3.39 -15.95 7.74
C SER A 25 2.96 -17.40 7.95
N MET A 26 2.97 -18.23 6.91
CA MET A 26 2.64 -19.65 7.02
C MET A 26 3.57 -20.33 8.03
N ASN A 27 3.00 -21.07 8.97
CA ASN A 27 3.73 -21.77 10.02
C ASN A 27 3.05 -23.12 10.31
N GLU A 28 3.69 -24.00 11.07
CA GLU A 28 3.22 -25.36 11.34
C GLU A 28 1.81 -25.41 11.97
N SER A 29 1.39 -24.36 12.67
CA SER A 29 0.08 -24.29 13.35
C SER A 29 -1.08 -23.89 12.44
N TYR A 30 -0.83 -23.15 11.35
CA TYR A 30 -1.89 -22.58 10.51
C TYR A 30 -1.52 -22.66 9.03
N SER A 31 -2.44 -23.19 8.22
CA SER A 31 -2.24 -23.36 6.78
C SER A 31 -2.28 -22.04 6.01
N PHE A 32 -1.77 -22.07 4.78
CA PHE A 32 -1.79 -20.95 3.84
C PHE A 32 -3.19 -20.34 3.65
N ASP A 33 -4.21 -21.19 3.51
CA ASP A 33 -5.60 -20.77 3.27
C ASP A 33 -6.16 -19.93 4.42
N PHE A 34 -5.79 -20.26 5.66
CA PHE A 34 -6.20 -19.51 6.85
C PHE A 34 -5.65 -18.08 6.82
N TYR A 35 -4.35 -17.93 6.53
CA TYR A 35 -3.72 -16.62 6.44
C TYR A 35 -4.25 -15.80 5.26
N ILE A 36 -4.60 -16.43 4.14
CA ILE A 36 -5.23 -15.71 3.02
C ILE A 36 -6.51 -15.03 3.49
N VAL A 37 -7.38 -15.76 4.18
CA VAL A 37 -8.65 -15.21 4.66
C VAL A 37 -8.41 -14.07 5.66
N ILE A 38 -7.50 -14.26 6.61
CA ILE A 38 -7.17 -13.23 7.60
C ILE A 38 -6.64 -11.97 6.92
N TYR A 39 -5.59 -12.09 6.11
CA TYR A 39 -5.00 -10.93 5.46
C TYR A 39 -5.99 -10.28 4.50
N LEU A 40 -6.85 -11.03 3.83
CA LEU A 40 -7.90 -10.45 2.99
C LEU A 40 -8.86 -9.60 3.82
N VAL A 41 -9.34 -10.10 4.96
CA VAL A 41 -10.28 -9.39 5.83
C VAL A 41 -9.68 -8.14 6.44
N TYR A 42 -8.42 -8.17 6.87
CA TYR A 42 -7.76 -7.03 7.51
C TYR A 42 -7.11 -6.04 6.53
N ALA A 43 -6.49 -6.52 5.45
CA ALA A 43 -5.80 -5.65 4.50
C ALA A 43 -6.77 -4.94 3.55
N THR A 44 -7.90 -5.57 3.17
CA THR A 44 -8.88 -4.96 2.26
C THR A 44 -9.42 -3.62 2.76
N PRO A 45 -9.98 -3.49 3.98
CA PRO A 45 -10.49 -2.21 4.47
C PRO A 45 -9.37 -1.20 4.66
N LEU A 46 -8.19 -1.62 5.12
CA LEU A 46 -7.03 -0.76 5.28
C LEU A 46 -6.60 -0.15 3.93
N ILE A 47 -6.42 -0.98 2.90
CA ILE A 47 -5.95 -0.52 1.59
C ILE A 47 -7.04 0.29 0.88
N LEU A 48 -8.31 -0.09 0.97
CA LEU A 48 -9.40 0.67 0.34
C LEU A 48 -9.73 1.99 1.03
N LEU A 49 -9.81 2.01 2.36
CA LEU A 49 -10.26 3.18 3.11
C LEU A 49 -9.13 4.15 3.44
N ILE A 50 -7.90 3.66 3.57
CA ILE A 50 -6.74 4.49 3.93
C ILE A 50 -5.77 4.59 2.74
N GLY A 51 -5.37 3.44 2.19
CA GLY A 51 -4.39 3.38 1.10
C GLY A 51 -4.81 4.12 -0.17
N LEU A 52 -6.03 3.86 -0.68
CA LEU A 52 -6.54 4.47 -1.90
C LEU A 52 -6.67 6.01 -1.77
N PRO A 53 -7.30 6.57 -0.71
CA PRO A 53 -7.35 8.03 -0.53
C PRO A 53 -5.96 8.67 -0.41
N LEU A 54 -5.04 8.05 0.35
CA LEU A 54 -3.65 8.52 0.45
C LEU A 54 -2.96 8.52 -0.91
N SER A 55 -3.17 7.50 -1.74
CA SER A 55 -2.59 7.44 -3.09
C SER A 55 -3.10 8.58 -3.99
N ILE A 56 -4.38 8.93 -3.88
CA ILE A 56 -5.00 10.01 -4.63
C ILE A 56 -4.46 11.36 -4.16
N LEU A 57 -4.36 11.56 -2.85
CA LEU A 57 -3.82 12.77 -2.25
C LEU A 57 -2.35 12.98 -2.63
N LEU A 58 -1.57 11.90 -2.66
CA LEU A 58 -0.16 11.95 -3.03
C LEU A 58 0.04 12.25 -4.52
N ASP A 59 -0.73 11.60 -5.39
CA ASP A 59 -0.73 11.93 -6.82
C ASP A 59 -1.10 13.40 -7.06
N TYR A 60 -2.08 13.93 -6.31
CA TYR A 60 -2.46 15.34 -6.39
C TYR A 60 -1.31 16.27 -5.98
N LEU A 61 -0.60 15.95 -4.89
CA LEU A 61 0.58 16.69 -4.45
C LEU A 61 1.71 16.64 -5.48
N LEU A 62 1.99 15.45 -6.03
CA LEU A 62 3.04 15.25 -7.02
C LEU A 62 2.77 15.98 -8.34
N ILE A 63 1.51 16.06 -8.79
CA ILE A 63 1.15 16.82 -10.00
C ILE A 63 1.49 18.31 -9.83
N ARG A 64 1.40 18.83 -8.61
CA ARG A 64 1.69 20.24 -8.32
C ARG A 64 3.19 20.54 -8.35
N ILE A 65 4.03 19.54 -8.15
CA ILE A 65 5.47 19.67 -8.17
C ILE A 65 5.96 19.31 -9.58
N GLN A 66 6.28 20.33 -10.38
CA GLN A 66 6.82 20.13 -11.73
C GLN A 66 8.28 19.68 -11.67
N PHE A 67 8.49 18.37 -11.58
CA PHE A 67 9.84 17.79 -11.66
C PHE A 67 10.33 17.76 -13.11
N ALA A 68 11.44 18.45 -13.39
CA ALA A 68 12.08 18.42 -14.71
C ALA A 68 12.81 17.09 -15.00
N ASN A 69 13.24 16.37 -13.96
CA ASN A 69 13.98 15.11 -14.07
C ASN A 69 13.10 13.91 -13.69
N GLN A 70 12.96 12.96 -14.62
CA GLN A 70 12.14 11.76 -14.45
C GLN A 70 12.67 10.83 -13.33
N VAL A 71 13.98 10.82 -13.07
CA VAL A 71 14.57 10.03 -11.97
C VAL A 71 14.16 10.61 -10.62
N LEU A 72 14.20 11.94 -10.47
CA LEU A 72 13.75 12.62 -9.25
C LEU A 72 12.25 12.46 -9.03
N TYR A 73 11.46 12.48 -10.10
CA TYR A 73 10.02 12.21 -10.02
C TYR A 73 9.73 10.79 -9.51
N LEU A 74 10.43 9.78 -10.01
CA LEU A 74 10.24 8.39 -9.58
C LEU A 74 10.68 8.17 -8.13
N SER A 75 11.84 8.70 -7.73
CA SER A 75 12.34 8.54 -6.36
C SER A 75 11.43 9.23 -5.35
N THR A 76 10.98 10.45 -5.63
CA THR A 76 10.04 11.18 -4.76
C THR A 76 8.67 10.50 -4.70
N ARG A 77 8.19 9.89 -5.80
CA ARG A 77 6.96 9.09 -5.80
C ARG A 77 7.10 7.86 -4.90
N ILE A 78 8.17 7.07 -5.04
CA ILE A 78 8.38 5.87 -4.20
C ILE A 78 8.51 6.27 -2.73
N LEU A 79 9.33 7.27 -2.41
CA LEU A 79 9.50 7.77 -1.04
C LEU A 79 8.19 8.31 -0.47
N GLY A 80 7.44 9.06 -1.26
CA GLY A 80 6.15 9.61 -0.84
C GLY A 80 5.18 8.51 -0.46
N TYR A 81 5.05 7.46 -1.27
CA TYR A 81 4.18 6.34 -0.94
C TYR A 81 4.69 5.52 0.25
N ALA A 82 6.02 5.35 0.40
CA ALA A 82 6.57 4.72 1.60
C ALA A 82 6.18 5.51 2.87
N CYS A 83 6.30 6.84 2.84
CA CYS A 83 5.81 7.71 3.91
C CYS A 83 4.30 7.60 4.11
N ALA A 84 3.52 7.51 3.02
CA ALA A 84 2.08 7.29 3.09
C ALA A 84 1.72 5.95 3.74
N GLY A 85 2.53 4.90 3.53
CA GLY A 85 2.38 3.61 4.21
C GLY A 85 2.58 3.72 5.72
N VAL A 86 3.61 4.46 6.16
CA VAL A 86 3.81 4.76 7.59
C VAL A 86 2.62 5.53 8.15
N ILE A 87 2.26 6.66 7.52
CA ILE A 87 1.16 7.52 7.95
C ILE A 87 -0.17 6.74 7.99
N GLY A 88 -0.44 5.93 6.97
CA GLY A 88 -1.66 5.14 6.87
C GLY A 88 -1.79 4.13 8.01
N MET A 89 -0.68 3.49 8.41
CA MET A 89 -0.68 2.61 9.58
C MET A 89 -0.90 3.37 10.88
N TYR A 90 -0.29 4.54 11.06
CA TYR A 90 -0.56 5.39 12.23
C TYR A 90 -2.04 5.79 12.32
N ILE A 91 -2.65 6.16 11.19
CA ILE A 91 -4.10 6.46 11.12
C ILE A 91 -4.90 5.22 11.52
N TYR A 92 -4.54 4.04 11.01
CA TYR A 92 -5.21 2.79 11.36
C TYR A 92 -5.14 2.47 12.86
N TYR A 93 -3.98 2.66 13.48
CA TYR A 93 -3.81 2.46 14.93
C TYR A 93 -4.70 3.39 15.76
N VAL A 94 -4.74 4.67 15.39
CA VAL A 94 -5.60 5.65 16.06
C VAL A 94 -7.07 5.27 15.91
N LEU A 95 -7.49 4.81 14.73
CA LEU A 95 -8.88 4.37 14.47
C LEU A 95 -9.26 3.12 15.25
N MET A 96 -8.33 2.18 15.45
CA MET A 96 -8.57 0.98 16.25
C MET A 96 -8.61 1.25 17.77
N GLY A 97 -8.41 2.50 18.21
CA GLY A 97 -8.38 2.86 19.63
C GLY A 97 -7.12 2.34 20.35
N ALA A 98 -6.18 1.75 19.62
CA ALA A 98 -4.93 1.20 20.13
C ALA A 98 -3.84 2.28 20.31
N GLY A 99 -4.24 3.52 20.61
CA GLY A 99 -3.32 4.65 20.79
C GLY A 99 -2.27 4.43 21.89
N GLU A 100 -2.62 3.66 22.92
CA GLU A 100 -1.72 3.29 24.01
C GLU A 100 -0.69 2.22 23.58
N GLU A 101 -1.04 1.33 22.62
CA GLU A 101 -0.14 0.31 22.08
C GLU A 101 0.90 0.86 21.10
N ILE A 102 0.76 2.12 20.66
CA ILE A 102 1.81 2.83 19.89
C ILE A 102 3.13 2.89 20.69
N LEU A 103 3.05 2.80 22.03
CA LEU A 103 4.23 2.77 22.91
C LEU A 103 4.94 1.41 22.91
N ASN A 104 4.29 0.33 22.46
CA ASN A 104 4.91 -1.00 22.29
C ASN A 104 5.68 -1.07 20.96
N PHE A 105 6.87 -0.44 20.97
CA PHE A 105 7.71 -0.19 19.80
C PHE A 105 7.93 -1.42 18.89
N LYS A 106 7.99 -2.64 19.45
CA LYS A 106 8.30 -3.87 18.70
C LYS A 106 7.16 -4.33 17.79
N GLU A 107 5.92 -4.34 18.28
CA GLU A 107 4.76 -4.78 17.50
C GLU A 107 4.33 -3.71 16.50
N THR A 108 4.40 -2.43 16.90
CA THR A 108 4.14 -1.30 16.03
C THR A 108 5.10 -1.30 14.82
N LEU A 109 6.36 -1.68 15.00
CA LEU A 109 7.37 -1.73 13.93
C LEU A 109 7.03 -2.80 12.89
N VAL A 110 6.64 -4.02 13.31
CA VAL A 110 6.31 -5.10 12.37
C VAL A 110 5.10 -4.72 11.51
N LEU A 111 4.04 -4.20 12.12
CA LEU A 111 2.82 -3.79 11.42
C LEU A 111 3.04 -2.57 10.52
N THR A 112 3.86 -1.59 10.96
CA THR A 112 4.23 -0.46 10.10
C THR A 112 5.05 -0.90 8.89
N LEU A 113 5.94 -1.89 9.03
CA LEU A 113 6.63 -2.49 7.89
C LEU A 113 5.67 -3.13 6.89
N PHE A 114 4.64 -3.84 7.36
CA PHE A 114 3.59 -4.37 6.48
C PHE A 114 2.85 -3.26 5.73
N GLY A 115 2.54 -2.15 6.39
CA GLY A 115 1.93 -0.99 5.74
C GLY A 115 2.84 -0.33 4.69
N VAL A 116 4.13 -0.20 4.97
CA VAL A 116 5.13 0.30 4.01
C VAL A 116 5.24 -0.66 2.83
N LEU A 117 5.30 -1.97 3.07
CA LEU A 117 5.32 -2.99 2.03
C LEU A 117 4.08 -2.90 1.13
N ALA A 118 2.88 -2.79 1.72
CA ALA A 118 1.65 -2.61 0.98
C ALA A 118 1.68 -1.35 0.10
N ALA A 119 2.18 -0.23 0.63
CA ALA A 119 2.29 1.02 -0.11
C ALA A 119 3.31 0.95 -1.26
N ILE A 120 4.44 0.27 -1.05
CA ILE A 120 5.44 0.03 -2.12
C ILE A 120 4.84 -0.86 -3.21
N LEU A 121 4.17 -1.96 -2.83
CA LEU A 121 3.44 -2.83 -3.75
C LEU A 121 2.44 -2.04 -4.60
N PHE A 122 1.67 -1.16 -3.96
CA PHE A 122 0.70 -0.31 -4.65
C PHE A 122 1.36 0.55 -5.73
N VAL A 123 2.50 1.19 -5.44
CA VAL A 123 3.22 2.02 -6.42
C VAL A 123 3.75 1.19 -7.57
N LEU A 124 4.35 0.04 -7.28
CA LEU A 124 4.90 -0.84 -8.30
C LEU A 124 3.81 -1.30 -9.27
N ILE A 125 2.64 -1.68 -8.74
CA ILE A 125 1.48 -2.08 -9.55
C ILE A 125 0.94 -0.89 -10.35
N ASP A 126 0.82 0.30 -9.75
CA ASP A 126 0.31 1.50 -10.45
C ASP A 126 1.24 1.91 -11.60
N MET A 127 2.56 1.88 -11.38
CA MET A 127 3.55 2.16 -12.42
C MET A 127 3.54 1.10 -13.52
N GLY A 128 3.42 -0.18 -13.15
CA GLY A 128 3.29 -1.28 -14.12
C GLY A 128 2.06 -1.15 -15.01
N LEU A 129 0.90 -0.86 -14.41
CA LEU A 129 -0.35 -0.62 -15.16
C LEU A 129 -0.25 0.64 -16.03
N GLU A 130 0.34 1.72 -15.53
CA GLU A 130 0.59 2.94 -16.29
C GLU A 130 1.43 2.69 -17.54
N PHE A 131 2.50 1.89 -17.40
CA PHE A 131 3.36 1.50 -18.51
C PHE A 131 2.64 0.61 -19.53
N LEU A 132 1.93 -0.43 -19.07
CA LEU A 132 1.17 -1.34 -19.94
C LEU A 132 0.08 -0.62 -20.74
N LEU A 133 -0.67 0.27 -20.09
CA LEU A 133 -1.72 1.06 -20.76
C LEU A 133 -1.13 2.06 -21.77
N LYS A 134 0.07 2.58 -21.50
CA LYS A 134 0.78 3.47 -22.44
C LYS A 134 1.26 2.72 -23.69
N ILE A 135 1.73 1.47 -23.53
CA ILE A 135 2.11 0.61 -24.66
C ILE A 135 0.88 0.24 -25.50
N ARG A 136 -0.22 -0.18 -24.88
CA ARG A 136 -1.44 -0.58 -25.61
C ARG A 136 -2.05 0.53 -26.48
N ARG A 137 -1.77 1.80 -26.16
CA ARG A 137 -2.26 2.97 -26.92
C ARG A 137 -1.34 3.40 -28.07
N ARG A 138 -0.15 2.81 -28.19
CA ARG A 138 0.73 2.94 -29.36
C ARG A 138 0.45 1.82 -30.34
#